data_AF-A0A9D5RS39-F1
#
_entry.id   AF-A0A9D5RS39-F1
#
_cell.length_a   1.000
_cell.length_b   1.000
_cell.length_c   1.000
_cell.angle_alpha   90.00
_cell.angle_beta   90.00
_cell.angle_gamma   90.00
#
_symmetry.space_group_name_H-M   'P 1'
#
loop_
_entity.id
_entity.type
_entity.pdbx_description
1 polymer ?
#
loop_
_entity_poly.entity_id
_entity_poly.type
_entity_poly.pdbx_seq_one_letter_code
_entity_poly.pdbx_strand_id
1 'polypeptide(L)'
;MKTNFQRILKKFLLVLLFGFCYLGIGYAAGLLISRQFNCRIEDVMTYEGILLTFLGILSSMRGNPSGMNINGIGQDNANMISYLSNEVTRQERERNPYNKDFHRNNIVSFVFGGLTLIVGGLLLLGVVIVFIK
;
A
#
# COMPACT_ATOMS: atom_id res chain seq x y z
N MET A 1 14.96 15.64 -20.47
CA MET A 1 13.84 16.13 -19.62
C MET A 1 12.47 15.65 -20.11
N LYS A 2 12.14 15.72 -21.42
CA LYS A 2 10.87 15.24 -22.02
C LYS A 2 10.52 13.77 -21.71
N THR A 3 11.51 12.88 -21.67
CA THR A 3 11.33 11.43 -21.47
C THR A 3 10.88 11.06 -20.05
N ASN A 4 11.36 11.78 -19.02
CA ASN A 4 10.94 11.53 -17.64
C ASN A 4 9.51 12.02 -17.38
N PHE A 5 9.13 13.15 -17.98
CA PHE A 5 7.76 13.68 -17.87
C PHE A 5 6.72 12.73 -18.47
N GLN A 6 6.95 12.22 -19.68
CA GLN A 6 6.06 11.24 -20.31
C GLN A 6 5.93 9.94 -19.50
N ARG A 7 7.01 9.49 -18.86
CA ARG A 7 6.99 8.30 -18.00
C ARG A 7 6.16 8.51 -16.74
N ILE A 8 6.25 9.68 -16.10
CA ILE A 8 5.44 10.04 -14.93
C ILE A 8 3.96 10.17 -15.33
N LEU A 9 3.68 10.84 -16.44
CA LEU A 9 2.32 11.01 -16.97
C LEU A 9 1.65 9.66 -17.24
N LYS A 10 2.36 8.73 -17.88
CA LYS A 10 1.84 7.37 -18.15
C LYS A 10 1.52 6.62 -16.86
N LYS A 11 2.37 6.73 -15.83
CA LYS A 11 2.11 6.13 -14.51
C LYS A 11 0.90 6.75 -13.82
N PHE A 12 0.76 8.07 -13.88
CA PHE A 12 -0.38 8.78 -13.31
C PHE A 12 -1.69 8.36 -13.97
N LEU A 13 -1.72 8.31 -15.30
CA LEU A 13 -2.89 7.90 -16.07
C LEU A 13 -3.29 6.44 -15.77
N LEU A 14 -2.29 5.56 -15.60
CA LEU A 14 -2.51 4.18 -15.21
C LEU A 14 -3.12 4.09 -13.80
N VAL A 15 -2.63 4.88 -12.83
CA VAL A 15 -3.22 4.92 -11.48
C VAL A 15 -4.68 5.36 -11.52
N LEU A 16 -4.98 6.38 -12.32
CA LEU A 16 -6.32 6.92 -12.47
C LEU A 16 -7.28 5.89 -13.09
N LEU A 17 -6.82 5.17 -14.12
CA LEU A 17 -7.58 4.10 -14.77
C LEU A 17 -7.91 2.96 -13.79
N PHE A 18 -6.92 2.48 -13.04
CA PHE A 18 -7.15 1.46 -12.01
C PHE A 18 -8.03 1.98 -10.86
N GLY A 19 -7.90 3.26 -10.49
CA GLY A 19 -8.79 3.90 -9.51
C GLY A 19 -10.26 3.84 -9.94
N PHE A 20 -10.56 4.10 -11.21
CA PHE A 20 -11.92 3.95 -11.76
C PHE A 20 -12.40 2.48 -11.75
N CYS A 21 -11.53 1.51 -12.04
CA CYS A 21 -11.90 0.10 -11.89
C CYS A 21 -12.28 -0.24 -10.45
N TYR A 22 -11.52 0.25 -9.46
CA TYR A 22 -11.84 0.05 -8.05
C TYR A 22 -13.14 0.74 -7.63
N LEU A 23 -13.44 1.92 -8.18
CA LEU A 23 -14.74 2.56 -7.97
C LEU A 23 -15.88 1.67 -8.46
N GLY A 24 -15.76 1.09 -9.67
CA GLY A 24 -16.78 0.20 -10.22
C GLY A 24 -17.01 -1.05 -9.36
N ILE A 25 -15.91 -1.67 -8.91
CA ILE A 25 -15.95 -2.86 -8.04
C ILE A 25 -16.55 -2.52 -6.68
N GLY A 26 -16.09 -1.44 -6.03
CA GLY A 26 -16.62 -1.02 -4.73
C GLY A 26 -18.09 -0.62 -4.82
N TYR A 27 -18.49 0.07 -5.89
CA TYR A 27 -19.90 0.41 -6.10
C TYR A 27 -20.79 -0.83 -6.22
N ALA A 28 -20.34 -1.84 -6.96
CA ALA A 28 -21.04 -3.12 -7.06
C ALA A 28 -21.10 -3.86 -5.72
N ALA A 29 -20.01 -3.86 -4.94
CA ALA A 29 -19.97 -4.47 -3.61
C ALA A 29 -20.92 -3.77 -2.63
N GLY A 30 -20.90 -2.44 -2.57
CA GLY A 30 -21.81 -1.64 -1.75
C GLY A 30 -23.29 -1.89 -2.10
N LEU A 31 -23.63 -2.05 -3.38
CA LEU A 31 -24.99 -2.41 -3.81
C LEU A 31 -25.42 -3.81 -3.33
N LEU A 32 -24.52 -4.79 -3.40
CA LEU A 32 -24.81 -6.15 -2.94
C LEU A 32 -25.05 -6.18 -1.42
N ILE A 33 -24.18 -5.50 -0.66
CA ILE A 33 -24.29 -5.41 0.80
C ILE A 33 -25.56 -4.66 1.19
N SER A 34 -25.85 -3.52 0.58
CA SER A 34 -27.08 -2.76 0.87
C SER A 34 -28.34 -3.59 0.61
N ARG A 35 -28.38 -4.36 -0.50
CA ARG A 35 -29.50 -5.26 -0.80
C ARG A 35 -29.67 -6.38 0.22
N GLN A 36 -28.57 -6.96 0.69
CA GLN A 36 -28.62 -8.08 1.64
C GLN A 36 -29.03 -7.64 3.05
N PHE A 37 -28.61 -6.45 3.48
CA PHE A 37 -28.81 -5.96 4.85
C PHE A 37 -29.91 -4.88 4.99
N ASN A 38 -30.57 -4.49 3.89
CA ASN A 38 -31.56 -3.38 3.86
C ASN A 38 -31.03 -2.07 4.48
N CYS A 39 -29.72 -1.84 4.35
CA CYS A 39 -29.08 -0.61 4.81
C CYS A 39 -29.06 0.45 3.71
N ARG A 40 -28.98 1.72 4.10
CA ARG A 40 -28.77 2.82 3.14
C ARG A 40 -27.45 2.62 2.41
N ILE A 41 -27.48 2.70 1.08
CA ILE A 41 -26.30 2.55 0.22
C ILE A 41 -25.21 3.57 0.60
N GLU A 42 -25.64 4.77 0.97
CA GLU A 42 -24.78 5.89 1.40
C GLU A 42 -23.89 5.51 2.60
N ASP A 43 -24.48 4.90 3.63
CA ASP A 43 -23.75 4.52 4.83
C ASP A 43 -22.73 3.41 4.50
N VAL A 44 -23.15 2.39 3.77
CA VAL A 44 -22.30 1.25 3.37
C VAL A 44 -21.10 1.74 2.54
N MET A 45 -21.35 2.57 1.53
CA MET A 45 -20.29 3.12 0.67
C MET A 45 -19.34 4.04 1.42
N THR A 46 -19.82 4.75 2.45
CA THR A 46 -18.96 5.60 3.28
C THR A 46 -17.98 4.75 4.08
N TYR A 47 -18.47 3.71 4.76
CA TYR A 47 -17.61 2.79 5.51
C TYR A 47 -16.63 2.05 4.60
N GLU A 48 -17.10 1.58 3.45
CA GLU A 48 -16.26 0.91 2.45
C GLU A 48 -15.15 1.84 1.93
N GLY A 49 -15.50 3.07 1.53
CA GLY A 49 -14.53 4.05 1.03
C GLY A 49 -13.45 4.40 2.05
N ILE A 50 -13.82 4.57 3.33
CA ILE A 50 -12.86 4.79 4.42
C ILE A 50 -11.94 3.58 4.58
N LEU A 51 -12.50 2.38 4.68
CA LEU A 51 -11.74 1.15 4.88
C LEU A 51 -10.76 0.88 3.74
N LEU A 52 -11.20 1.08 2.49
CA LEU A 52 -10.39 0.89 1.29
C LEU A 52 -9.25 1.91 1.22
N THR A 53 -9.48 3.14 1.68
CA THR A 53 -8.44 4.17 1.80
C THR A 53 -7.38 3.77 2.84
N PHE A 54 -7.79 3.30 4.01
CA PHE A 54 -6.85 2.81 5.04
C PHE A 54 -6.03 1.61 4.56
N LEU A 55 -6.67 0.63 3.92
CA LEU A 55 -5.97 -0.50 3.31
C LEU A 55 -4.99 -0.05 2.22
N GLY A 56 -5.35 0.95 1.42
CA GLY A 56 -4.47 1.55 0.44
C GLY A 56 -3.25 2.22 1.06
N ILE A 57 -3.42 2.95 2.16
CA ILE A 57 -2.31 3.56 2.92
C ILE A 57 -1.37 2.48 3.46
N LEU A 58 -1.93 1.49 4.17
CA LEU A 58 -1.15 0.38 4.74
C LEU A 58 -0.41 -0.42 3.66
N SER A 59 -1.08 -0.71 2.54
CA SER A 59 -0.48 -1.43 1.40
C SER A 59 0.61 -0.60 0.69
N SER A 60 0.48 0.72 0.69
CA SER A 60 1.50 1.62 0.12
C SER A 60 2.77 1.66 0.94
N MET A 61 2.70 1.35 2.24
CA MET A 61 3.85 1.29 3.15
C MET A 61 4.62 -0.02 2.92
N ARG A 62 5.51 -0.07 1.92
CA ARG A 62 6.53 -1.13 1.88
C ARG A 62 7.80 -0.64 2.50
N GLY A 63 8.09 -1.09 3.72
CA GLY A 63 9.41 -0.90 4.30
C GLY A 63 10.26 -2.15 4.33
N ASN A 64 11.59 -1.98 4.37
CA ASN A 64 12.47 -3.07 4.74
C ASN A 64 12.44 -3.17 6.27
N PRO A 65 11.79 -4.19 6.88
CA PRO A 65 11.76 -4.31 8.33
C PRO A 65 13.17 -4.59 8.82
N SER A 66 13.81 -3.59 9.42
CA SER A 66 15.23 -3.55 9.77
C SER A 66 15.67 -4.54 10.86
N GLY A 67 14.99 -5.67 11.12
CA GLY A 67 15.46 -6.55 12.19
C GLY A 67 14.58 -7.68 12.68
N MET A 68 13.50 -8.09 11.99
CA MET A 68 12.77 -9.29 12.41
C MET A 68 13.42 -10.53 11.81
N ASN A 69 14.51 -10.99 12.45
CA ASN A 69 15.15 -12.26 12.12
C ASN A 69 14.36 -13.42 12.78
N ILE A 70 13.46 -14.03 12.01
CA ILE A 70 12.64 -15.18 12.45
C ILE A 70 13.48 -16.46 12.55
N ASN A 71 14.73 -16.45 12.06
CA ASN A 71 15.59 -17.64 12.04
C ASN A 71 16.04 -18.11 13.43
N GLY A 72 15.79 -17.33 14.49
CA GLY A 72 16.05 -17.71 15.89
C GLY A 72 14.91 -18.43 16.60
N ILE A 73 13.73 -18.58 15.98
CA ILE A 73 12.60 -19.27 16.61
C ILE A 73 12.91 -20.78 16.70
N GLY A 74 13.11 -21.29 17.93
CA GLY A 74 13.35 -22.71 18.21
C GLY A 74 14.83 -23.14 18.21
N GLN A 75 15.78 -22.20 18.17
CA GLN A 75 17.21 -22.50 18.27
C GLN A 75 17.76 -22.08 19.64
N ASP A 76 18.30 -23.03 20.41
CA ASP A 76 18.86 -22.76 21.76
C ASP A 76 20.27 -22.11 21.74
N ASN A 77 20.90 -22.03 20.57
CA ASN A 77 22.31 -21.63 20.46
C ASN A 77 22.46 -20.16 20.04
N ALA A 78 22.50 -19.26 21.03
CA ALA A 78 22.60 -17.82 20.84
C ALA A 78 23.82 -17.35 20.03
N ASN A 79 24.93 -18.09 20.08
CA ASN A 79 26.15 -17.76 19.33
C ASN A 79 25.98 -17.99 17.82
N MET A 80 25.18 -18.98 17.44
CA MET A 80 24.90 -19.26 16.03
C MET A 80 23.93 -18.22 15.45
N ILE A 81 22.91 -17.84 16.23
CA ILE A 81 21.94 -16.80 15.86
C ILE A 81 22.63 -15.45 15.67
N SER A 82 23.57 -15.09 16.55
CA SER A 82 24.33 -13.84 16.46
C SER A 82 25.27 -13.83 15.24
N TYR A 83 25.95 -14.94 14.96
CA TYR A 83 26.79 -15.08 13.76
C TYR A 83 25.96 -14.94 12.48
N LEU A 84 24.81 -15.63 12.39
CA LEU A 84 23.93 -15.57 11.24
C LEU A 84 23.36 -14.16 11.03
N SER A 85 22.97 -13.49 12.13
CA SER A 85 22.46 -12.11 12.07
C SER A 85 23.53 -11.11 11.61
N ASN A 86 24.77 -11.27 12.06
CA ASN A 86 25.89 -10.45 11.62
C ASN A 86 26.24 -10.70 10.14
N GLU A 87 26.17 -11.94 9.67
CA GLU A 87 26.43 -12.28 8.28
C GLU A 87 25.34 -11.73 7.34
N VAL A 88 24.06 -11.83 7.73
CA VAL A 88 22.96 -11.20 7.00
C VAL A 88 23.13 -9.68 6.97
N THR A 89 23.49 -9.06 8.09
CA THR A 89 23.76 -7.61 8.17
C THR A 89 24.93 -7.20 7.27
N ARG A 90 25.99 -8.02 7.20
CA ARG A 90 27.13 -7.81 6.30
C ARG A 90 26.70 -7.85 4.84
N GLN A 91 25.93 -8.87 4.45
CA GLN A 91 25.39 -9.02 3.09
C GLN A 91 24.44 -7.88 2.70
N GLU A 92 23.58 -7.41 3.62
CA GLU A 92 22.72 -6.25 3.37
C GLU A 92 23.52 -4.97 3.13
N ARG A 93 24.60 -4.75 3.91
CA ARG A 93 25.51 -3.60 3.74
C ARG A 93 26.33 -3.67 2.45
N GLU A 94 26.73 -4.86 2.02
CA GLU A 94 27.43 -5.08 0.75
C GLU A 94 26.49 -4.90 -0.46
N ARG A 95 25.25 -5.36 -0.35
CA ARG A 95 24.24 -5.26 -1.42
C ARG A 95 23.69 -3.85 -1.58
N ASN A 96 23.46 -3.14 -0.48
CA ASN A 96 22.97 -1.76 -0.46
C ASN A 96 23.88 -0.93 0.47
N PRO A 97 24.93 -0.25 -0.04
CA PRO A 97 25.85 0.53 0.79
C PRO A 97 25.10 1.68 1.47
N TYR A 98 24.76 1.46 2.74
CA TYR A 98 23.93 2.32 3.60
C TYR A 98 24.44 3.78 3.68
N ASN A 99 25.76 3.97 3.44
CA ASN A 99 26.45 5.24 3.61
C ASN A 99 26.45 6.16 2.38
N LYS A 100 26.04 5.69 1.19
CA LYS A 100 26.04 6.54 -0.02
C LYS A 100 24.72 7.26 -0.29
N ASP A 101 23.62 6.81 0.34
CA ASP A 101 22.26 7.21 -0.05
C ASP A 101 21.29 7.14 1.16
N PHE A 102 21.70 7.59 2.35
CA PHE A 102 20.90 7.49 3.59
C PHE A 102 19.51 8.16 3.48
N HIS A 103 19.40 9.26 2.72
CA HIS A 103 18.12 9.92 2.44
C HIS A 103 17.26 9.20 1.38
N ARG A 104 17.86 8.31 0.58
CA ARG A 104 17.21 7.56 -0.51
C ARG A 104 16.83 6.13 -0.09
N ASN A 105 17.55 5.58 0.89
CA ASN A 105 17.23 4.36 1.63
C ASN A 105 16.16 4.64 2.70
N ASN A 106 15.09 5.31 2.30
CA ASN A 106 13.97 5.53 3.20
C ASN A 106 13.42 4.14 3.59
N ILE A 107 13.31 3.89 4.90
CA ILE A 107 12.88 2.60 5.46
C ILE A 107 11.51 2.23 4.89
N VAL A 108 10.72 3.18 4.39
CA VAL A 108 9.44 2.99 3.72
C VAL A 108 9.55 3.45 2.25
N SER A 109 9.60 2.49 1.33
CA SER A 109 9.36 2.69 -0.09
C SER A 109 7.85 2.75 -0.39
N PHE A 110 7.43 3.80 -1.09
CA PHE A 110 6.02 3.94 -1.46
C PHE A 110 5.72 3.11 -2.71
N VAL A 111 4.85 2.11 -2.59
CA VAL A 111 4.44 1.28 -3.74
C VAL A 111 3.30 1.94 -4.47
N PHE A 112 3.51 2.20 -5.76
CA PHE A 112 2.53 2.81 -6.65
C PHE A 112 1.18 2.05 -6.72
N GLY A 113 1.19 0.74 -6.44
CA GLY A 113 -0.03 -0.07 -6.38
C GLY A 113 -0.94 0.26 -5.20
N GLY A 114 -0.42 0.80 -4.09
CA GLY A 114 -1.29 1.24 -3.00
C GLY A 114 -1.98 2.59 -3.29
N LEU A 115 -1.41 3.41 -4.19
CA LEU A 115 -2.06 4.66 -4.65
C LEU A 115 -3.39 4.41 -5.34
N THR A 116 -3.52 3.33 -6.11
CA THR A 116 -4.76 3.05 -6.85
C THR A 116 -5.91 2.75 -5.91
N LEU A 117 -5.64 2.09 -4.78
CA LEU A 117 -6.62 1.82 -3.72
C LEU A 117 -7.03 3.11 -3.00
N ILE A 118 -6.07 3.98 -2.68
CA ILE A 118 -6.34 5.29 -2.07
C ILE A 118 -7.22 6.13 -3.01
N VAL A 119 -6.86 6.22 -4.29
CA VAL A 119 -7.64 6.96 -5.29
C VAL A 119 -9.05 6.36 -5.45
N GLY A 120 -9.16 5.03 -5.51
CA GLY A 120 -10.47 4.35 -5.58
C GLY A 120 -11.35 4.64 -4.36
N GLY A 121 -10.79 4.57 -3.14
CA GLY A 121 -11.50 4.88 -1.90
C GLY A 121 -11.96 6.34 -1.82
N LEU A 122 -11.11 7.29 -2.24
CA LEU A 122 -11.48 8.70 -2.32
C LEU A 122 -12.57 8.97 -3.35
N LEU A 123 -12.53 8.31 -4.50
CA LEU A 123 -13.57 8.45 -5.52
C LEU A 123 -14.92 7.90 -5.02
N LEU A 124 -14.93 6.79 -4.29
CA LEU A 124 -16.15 6.26 -3.65
C LEU A 124 -16.76 7.27 -2.67
N LEU A 125 -15.94 7.87 -1.81
CA LEU A 125 -16.39 8.92 -0.89
C LEU A 125 -16.91 10.16 -1.63
N GLY A 126 -16.25 10.56 -2.72
CA GLY A 126 -16.69 11.66 -3.58
C GLY A 126 -18.06 11.39 -4.22
N VAL A 127 -18.32 10.17 -4.67
CA VAL A 127 -19.63 9.75 -5.18
C VAL A 127 -20.69 9.92 -4.09
N VAL A 128 -20.45 9.40 -2.88
CA VAL A 128 -21.40 9.52 -1.78
C VAL A 128 -21.74 10.98 -1.45
N ILE A 129 -20.72 11.86 -1.37
CA ILE A 129 -20.93 13.29 -1.10
C ILE A 129 -21.79 13.97 -2.18
N VAL A 130 -21.62 13.58 -3.45
CA VAL A 130 -22.43 14.11 -4.57
C VAL A 130 -23.87 13.61 -4.51
N PHE A 131 -24.10 12.36 -4.09
CA PHE A 131 -25.43 11.74 -4.01
C PHE A 131 -26.20 12.07 -2.72
N ILE A 132 -25.53 12.47 -1.63
CA ILE A 132 -26.17 12.89 -0.36
C ILE A 132 -26.78 14.32 -0.45
N LYS A 133 -26.46 15.08 -1.50
CA LYS A 133 -27.14 16.35 -1.81
C LYS A 133 -28.51 16.12 -2.42
#